data_AF-A0A3C1YZ00-F1
#
_entry.id   AF-A0A3C1YZ00-F1
#
_cell.length_a   1.000
_cell.length_b   1.000
_cell.length_c   1.000
_cell.angle_alpha   90.00
_cell.angle_beta   90.00
_cell.angle_gamma   90.00
#
_symmetry.space_group_name_H-M   'P 1'
#
loop_
_entity.id
_entity.type
_entity.pdbx_description
1 polymer ?
#
loop_
_entity_poly.entity_id
_entity_poly.type
_entity_poly.pdbx_seq_one_letter_code
_entity_poly.pdbx_strand_id
1 'polypeptide(L)'
;WGTVRSPAAFWAPGDLSRYHVDRGGCTNCHEPFRGPSPARCIACHTEGYFEARATPAVAGWHRALVVERQACTGCHSEHRGTLAQITEQTRTNPHGEFIFRATRTNSCTVCHEFGNRIATHPTLRDEAVVRQLYEKGRGAHRPGRMGHCLVCHGGGGP
;
A
#
# COMPACT_ATOMS: atom_id res chain seq x y z
N TRP A 1 1.81 -10.73 -1.81
CA TRP A 1 2.72 -10.79 -2.96
C TRP A 1 2.16 -11.76 -3.99
N GLY A 2 2.47 -11.59 -5.28
CA GLY A 2 1.80 -12.25 -6.40
C GLY A 2 1.51 -13.74 -6.16
N THR A 3 0.29 -14.16 -6.48
CA THR A 3 -0.13 -15.56 -6.36
C THR A 3 -0.57 -16.04 -7.73
N VAL A 4 -0.77 -17.35 -7.89
CA VAL A 4 -1.42 -17.89 -9.11
C VAL A 4 -2.76 -17.20 -9.40
N ARG A 5 -3.44 -16.70 -8.36
CA ARG A 5 -4.72 -15.98 -8.46
C ARG A 5 -4.58 -14.47 -8.70
N SER A 6 -3.38 -13.91 -8.55
CA SER A 6 -3.09 -12.50 -8.85
C SER A 6 -1.66 -12.36 -9.38
N PRO A 7 -1.42 -12.82 -10.62
CA PRO A 7 -0.08 -12.86 -11.20
C PRO A 7 0.41 -11.46 -11.60
N ALA A 8 -0.51 -10.51 -11.85
CA ALA A 8 -0.20 -9.13 -12.18
C ALA A 8 0.74 -8.45 -11.18
N ALA A 9 0.65 -8.81 -9.89
CA ALA A 9 1.52 -8.27 -8.86
C ALA A 9 3.00 -8.68 -8.99
N PHE A 10 3.37 -9.60 -9.91
CA PHE A 10 4.77 -9.91 -10.22
C PHE A 10 5.43 -8.89 -11.15
N TRP A 11 4.69 -8.35 -12.13
CA TRP A 11 5.24 -7.44 -13.15
C TRP A 11 4.66 -6.01 -13.08
N ALA A 12 3.56 -5.83 -12.37
CA ALA A 12 2.93 -4.55 -12.08
C ALA A 12 2.47 -4.53 -10.61
N PRO A 13 3.42 -4.52 -9.65
CA PRO A 13 3.09 -4.62 -8.22
C PRO A 13 2.32 -3.41 -7.68
N GLY A 14 2.38 -2.27 -8.37
CA GLY A 14 1.87 -0.97 -7.91
C GLY A 14 2.99 -0.05 -7.44
N ASP A 15 2.65 1.19 -7.08
CA ASP A 15 3.63 2.19 -6.66
C ASP A 15 4.13 1.93 -5.24
N LEU A 16 5.41 2.21 -5.01
CA LEU A 16 6.01 2.26 -3.68
C LEU A 16 5.34 3.33 -2.82
N SER A 17 5.30 3.09 -1.51
CA SER A 17 4.90 4.01 -0.47
C SER A 17 5.80 5.23 -0.46
N ARG A 18 5.28 6.37 0.02
CA ARG A 18 6.03 7.63 0.14
C ARG A 18 7.32 7.50 0.96
N TYR A 19 7.44 6.51 1.82
CA TYR A 19 8.64 6.30 2.63
C TYR A 19 9.77 5.65 1.84
N HIS A 20 9.44 4.93 0.76
CA HIS A 20 10.40 4.25 -0.11
C HIS A 20 10.31 4.68 -1.57
N VAL A 21 9.53 5.71 -1.90
CA VAL A 21 9.31 6.14 -3.30
C VAL A 21 10.62 6.47 -4.03
N ASP A 22 11.61 7.01 -3.31
CA ASP A 22 12.92 7.34 -3.86
C ASP A 22 13.90 6.14 -3.84
N ARG A 23 13.46 4.95 -3.40
CA ARG A 23 14.27 3.73 -3.43
C ARG A 23 14.08 3.07 -4.80
N GLY A 24 14.98 3.41 -5.72
CA GLY A 24 14.95 2.86 -7.09
C GLY A 24 15.22 1.35 -7.14
N GLY A 25 14.85 0.69 -8.25
CA GLY A 25 15.27 -0.67 -8.61
C GLY A 25 14.67 -1.80 -7.75
N CYS A 26 14.05 -2.79 -8.42
CA CYS A 26 13.47 -3.97 -7.75
C CYS A 26 14.50 -4.70 -6.87
N THR A 27 15.76 -4.74 -7.33
CA THR A 27 16.89 -5.35 -6.63
C THR A 27 17.48 -4.50 -5.52
N ASN A 28 16.81 -3.45 -5.05
CA ASN A 28 17.19 -2.84 -3.77
C ASN A 28 16.47 -3.48 -2.59
N CYS A 29 15.33 -4.13 -2.84
CA CYS A 29 14.59 -4.86 -1.82
C CYS A 29 14.50 -6.36 -2.13
N HIS A 30 14.42 -6.75 -3.40
CA HIS A 30 14.12 -8.12 -3.81
C HIS A 30 15.35 -8.96 -4.18
N GLU A 31 15.46 -10.14 -3.57
CA GLU A 31 16.32 -11.19 -4.08
C GLU A 31 15.66 -11.88 -5.29
N PRO A 32 16.42 -12.21 -6.36
CA PRO A 32 15.90 -12.92 -7.51
C PRO A 32 15.11 -14.17 -7.10
N PHE A 33 13.86 -14.27 -7.57
CA PHE A 33 12.95 -15.39 -7.31
C PHE A 33 12.58 -15.64 -5.84
N ARG A 34 13.01 -14.79 -4.91
CA ARG A 34 12.73 -14.93 -3.46
C ARG A 34 11.93 -13.79 -2.87
N GLY A 35 11.75 -12.71 -3.62
CA GLY A 35 10.98 -11.56 -3.15
C GLY A 35 11.80 -10.66 -2.20
N PRO A 36 11.15 -9.80 -1.41
CA PRO A 36 11.83 -8.88 -0.52
C PRO A 36 12.64 -9.62 0.56
N SER A 37 13.88 -9.17 0.80
CA SER A 37 14.80 -9.79 1.74
C SER A 37 14.97 -8.98 3.03
N PRO A 38 14.87 -9.63 4.21
CA PRO A 38 15.15 -8.96 5.49
C PRO A 38 16.55 -8.35 5.55
N ALA A 39 17.54 -9.01 4.94
CA ALA A 39 18.91 -8.53 4.90
C ALA A 39 19.03 -7.18 4.17
N ARG A 40 18.21 -6.95 3.13
CA ARG A 40 18.19 -5.68 2.40
C ARG A 40 17.42 -4.60 3.15
N CYS A 41 16.37 -4.96 3.88
CA CYS A 41 15.68 -4.02 4.77
C CYS A 41 16.62 -3.49 5.85
N ILE A 42 17.34 -4.37 6.55
CA ILE A 42 18.24 -3.98 7.65
C ILE A 42 19.51 -3.25 7.19
N ALA A 43 19.82 -3.24 5.88
CA ALA A 43 20.90 -2.43 5.32
C ALA A 43 20.64 -0.92 5.49
N CYS A 44 19.38 -0.49 5.53
CA CYS A 44 18.99 0.88 5.87
C CYS A 44 18.36 0.98 7.26
N HIS A 45 17.65 -0.06 7.70
CA HIS A 45 17.01 -0.13 9.02
C HIS A 45 17.89 -0.89 10.03
N THR A 46 19.10 -0.36 10.27
CA THR A 46 20.05 -0.93 11.25
C THR A 46 19.58 -0.70 12.69
N GLU A 47 20.16 -1.41 13.66
CA GLU A 47 19.94 -1.13 15.10
C GLU A 47 20.17 0.34 15.43
N GLY A 48 21.29 0.91 14.97
CA GLY A 48 21.59 2.34 15.17
C GLY A 48 20.59 3.29 14.49
N TYR A 49 20.01 2.90 13.35
CA TYR A 49 18.91 3.67 12.74
C TYR A 49 17.69 3.73 13.66
N PHE A 50 17.29 2.60 14.24
CA PHE A 50 16.16 2.54 15.16
C PHE A 50 16.43 3.30 16.44
N GLU A 51 17.63 3.16 17.02
CA GLU A 51 18.04 3.92 18.21
C GLU A 51 18.00 5.43 17.97
N ALA A 52 18.40 5.89 16.78
CA ALA A 52 18.45 7.31 16.46
C ALA A 52 17.10 7.91 16.02
N ARG A 53 16.19 7.11 15.44
CA ARG A 53 14.98 7.63 14.76
C ARG A 53 13.65 7.09 15.25
N ALA A 54 13.64 6.08 16.11
CA ALA A 54 12.42 5.52 16.67
C ALA A 54 12.24 5.93 18.14
N THR A 55 11.00 5.86 18.62
CA THR A 55 10.76 5.97 20.06
C THR A 55 11.38 4.78 20.79
N PRO A 56 11.75 4.92 22.09
CA PRO A 56 12.36 3.82 22.84
C PRO A 56 11.55 2.52 22.82
N ALA A 57 10.21 2.63 22.87
CA ALA A 57 9.32 1.47 22.78
C ALA A 57 9.40 0.75 21.42
N VAL A 58 9.42 1.50 20.32
CA VAL A 58 9.53 0.94 18.96
C VAL A 58 10.91 0.33 18.74
N ALA A 59 11.97 1.01 19.17
CA ALA A 59 13.34 0.53 19.06
C ALA A 59 13.53 -0.78 19.86
N GLY A 60 13.05 -0.82 21.10
CA GLY A 60 13.14 -2.01 21.96
C GLY A 60 12.46 -3.24 21.37
N TRP A 61 11.26 -3.07 20.80
CA TRP A 61 10.52 -4.18 20.18
C TRP A 61 11.16 -4.65 18.86
N HIS A 62 11.61 -3.74 18.00
CA HIS A 62 12.21 -4.11 16.71
C HIS A 62 13.62 -4.71 16.84
N ARG A 63 14.34 -4.44 17.93
CA ARG A 63 15.74 -4.90 18.11
C ARG A 63 15.89 -6.39 17.90
N ALA A 64 15.06 -7.20 18.59
CA ALA A 64 15.11 -8.66 18.46
C ALA A 64 14.85 -9.11 17.01
N LEU A 65 13.85 -8.52 16.36
CA LEU A 65 13.48 -8.85 14.97
C LEU A 65 14.59 -8.52 13.96
N VAL A 66 15.31 -7.41 14.18
CA VAL A 66 16.46 -7.00 13.35
C VAL A 66 17.62 -7.96 13.54
N VAL A 67 17.95 -8.31 14.78
CA VAL A 67 19.04 -9.26 15.12
C VAL A 67 18.75 -10.65 14.54
N GLU A 68 17.51 -11.12 14.68
CA GLU A 68 17.05 -12.41 14.15
C GLU A 68 16.79 -12.39 12.64
N ARG A 69 16.87 -11.22 11.99
CA ARG A 69 16.58 -11.00 10.57
C ARG A 69 15.20 -11.52 10.14
N GLN A 70 14.21 -11.32 11.01
CA GLN A 70 12.85 -11.78 10.77
C GLN A 70 12.25 -11.08 9.53
N ALA A 71 11.34 -11.79 8.84
CA ALA A 71 10.65 -11.26 7.68
C ALA A 71 9.89 -9.97 7.98
N CYS A 72 10.46 -8.81 7.60
CA CYS A 72 9.85 -7.50 7.83
C CYS A 72 8.48 -7.40 7.14
N THR A 73 8.30 -8.11 6.03
CA THR A 73 7.05 -8.14 5.27
C THR A 73 5.95 -8.99 5.88
N GLY A 74 6.22 -9.66 7.00
CA GLY A 74 5.15 -10.20 7.85
C GLY A 74 4.29 -9.06 8.36
N CYS A 75 4.95 -7.98 8.80
CA CYS A 75 4.28 -6.80 9.33
C CYS A 75 4.15 -5.64 8.34
N HIS A 76 5.09 -5.52 7.41
CA HIS A 76 5.16 -4.38 6.51
C HIS A 76 4.75 -4.73 5.08
N SER A 77 3.89 -3.93 4.46
CA SER A 77 3.45 -4.12 3.09
C SER A 77 3.81 -2.92 2.23
N GLU A 78 4.42 -3.21 1.09
CA GLU A 78 4.81 -2.23 0.08
C GLU A 78 3.99 -2.43 -1.21
N HIS A 79 4.18 -1.55 -2.19
CA HIS A 79 3.47 -1.53 -3.47
C HIS A 79 1.96 -1.29 -3.33
N ARG A 80 1.61 -0.41 -2.40
CA ARG A 80 0.20 -0.09 -2.08
C ARG A 80 -0.22 1.30 -2.54
N GLY A 81 0.65 2.01 -3.26
CA GLY A 81 0.50 3.43 -3.56
C GLY A 81 1.38 4.28 -2.65
N THR A 82 1.86 5.40 -3.17
CA THR A 82 2.64 6.42 -2.46
C THR A 82 1.96 6.90 -1.18
N LEU A 83 0.63 7.03 -1.17
CA LEU A 83 -0.09 7.49 0.02
C LEU A 83 -0.40 6.40 1.06
N ALA A 84 -0.16 5.13 0.74
CA ALA A 84 -0.43 4.03 1.67
C ALA A 84 0.60 3.99 2.81
N GLN A 85 0.14 3.63 4.02
CA GLN A 85 1.04 3.30 5.12
C GLN A 85 1.53 1.85 4.96
N ILE A 86 2.72 1.58 5.48
CA ILE A 86 3.36 0.27 5.30
C ILE A 86 3.08 -0.72 6.43
N THR A 87 2.50 -0.35 7.59
CA THR A 87 2.38 -1.23 8.78
C THR A 87 1.09 -2.09 8.82
N GLU A 88 1.10 -3.22 9.55
CA GLU A 88 0.06 -4.30 9.60
C GLU A 88 -1.39 -3.86 9.76
N GLN A 89 -1.63 -2.68 10.31
CA GLN A 89 -2.98 -2.16 10.49
C GLN A 89 -3.53 -1.52 9.20
N THR A 90 -2.77 -1.55 8.11
CA THR A 90 -3.21 -1.06 6.81
C THR A 90 -4.12 -2.06 6.12
N ARG A 91 -5.42 -1.83 6.30
CA ARG A 91 -6.46 -2.47 5.50
C ARG A 91 -6.10 -2.36 4.02
N THR A 92 -6.28 -3.47 3.30
CA THR A 92 -6.06 -3.46 1.86
C THR A 92 -7.06 -2.52 1.21
N ASN A 93 -6.57 -1.49 0.52
CA ASN A 93 -7.40 -0.63 -0.33
C ASN A 93 -7.48 -1.24 -1.74
N PRO A 94 -8.59 -1.91 -2.12
CA PRO A 94 -8.75 -2.48 -3.45
C PRO A 94 -8.95 -1.40 -4.53
N HIS A 95 -9.20 -0.14 -4.16
CA HIS A 95 -9.40 0.96 -5.09
C HIS A 95 -8.09 1.59 -5.58
N GLY A 96 -6.94 1.23 -4.98
CA GLY A 96 -5.65 1.88 -5.24
C GLY A 96 -5.62 3.35 -4.78
N GLU A 97 -4.52 4.05 -5.06
CA GLU A 97 -4.34 5.45 -4.64
C GLU A 97 -5.26 6.44 -5.37
N PHE A 98 -5.72 6.09 -6.58
CA PHE A 98 -6.52 6.99 -7.41
C PHE A 98 -7.82 7.43 -6.73
N ILE A 99 -8.40 6.61 -5.86
CA ILE A 99 -9.61 7.01 -5.13
C ILE A 99 -9.34 8.24 -4.27
N PHE A 100 -8.21 8.27 -3.54
CA PHE A 100 -7.85 9.37 -2.65
C PHE A 100 -7.52 10.65 -3.43
N ARG A 101 -6.89 10.52 -4.60
CA ARG A 101 -6.65 11.65 -5.50
C ARG A 101 -7.95 12.21 -6.07
N ALA A 102 -8.85 11.34 -6.52
CA ALA A 102 -10.12 11.73 -7.12
C ALA A 102 -11.08 12.40 -6.11
N THR A 103 -11.04 11.97 -4.85
CA THR A 103 -11.92 12.49 -3.78
C THR A 103 -11.26 13.58 -2.94
N ARG A 104 -9.94 13.76 -3.04
CA ARG A 104 -9.13 14.55 -2.10
C ARG A 104 -9.28 14.10 -0.63
N THR A 105 -9.57 12.82 -0.40
CA THR A 105 -9.63 12.22 0.94
C THR A 105 -8.34 11.46 1.22
N ASN A 106 -8.04 11.17 2.50
CA ASN A 106 -6.82 10.47 2.91
C ASN A 106 -7.08 9.30 3.87
N SER A 107 -8.35 8.98 4.13
CA SER A 107 -8.74 7.92 5.04
C SER A 107 -9.87 7.07 4.46
N CYS A 108 -9.77 5.77 4.66
CA CYS A 108 -10.82 4.81 4.30
C CYS A 108 -12.13 5.11 5.04
N THR A 109 -12.05 5.67 6.26
CA THR A 109 -13.22 5.93 7.11
C THR A 109 -14.12 7.05 6.63
N VAL A 110 -13.64 7.86 5.68
CA VAL A 110 -14.45 8.91 5.04
C VAL A 110 -15.53 8.29 4.16
N CYS A 111 -15.27 7.13 3.55
CA CYS A 111 -16.23 6.43 2.69
C CYS A 111 -16.79 5.16 3.33
N HIS A 112 -16.03 4.54 4.22
CA HIS A 112 -16.37 3.25 4.82
C HIS A 112 -16.62 3.35 6.32
N GLU A 113 -17.54 2.54 6.78
CA GLU A 113 -17.64 2.17 8.18
C GLU A 113 -17.09 0.76 8.36
N PHE A 114 -16.30 0.62 9.41
CA PHE A 114 -15.66 -0.65 9.77
C PHE A 114 -16.20 -1.04 11.14
N GLY A 115 -17.07 -2.05 11.17
CA GLY A 115 -17.67 -2.53 12.42
C GLY A 115 -16.64 -3.11 13.40
N ASN A 116 -17.08 -3.29 14.65
CA ASN A 116 -16.24 -3.71 15.79
C ASN A 116 -15.90 -5.21 15.81
N ARG A 117 -16.50 -6.00 14.91
CA ARG A 117 -16.19 -7.43 14.73
C ARG A 117 -15.85 -7.66 13.27
N ILE A 118 -15.06 -8.69 13.04
CA ILE A 118 -14.48 -9.23 11.80
C ILE A 118 -15.53 -9.31 10.65
N ALA A 119 -15.99 -8.15 10.17
CA ALA A 119 -16.64 -8.00 8.91
C ALA A 119 -15.49 -7.84 7.91
N THR A 120 -15.26 -8.90 7.15
CA THR A 120 -14.26 -8.95 6.08
C THR A 120 -14.54 -7.94 4.97
N HIS A 121 -15.76 -7.36 4.95
CA HIS A 121 -16.17 -6.32 4.03
C HIS A 121 -16.64 -5.06 4.80
N PRO A 122 -16.00 -3.89 4.58
CA PRO A 122 -16.53 -2.63 5.08
C PRO A 122 -17.90 -2.31 4.50
N THR A 123 -18.74 -1.65 5.29
CA THR A 123 -19.97 -1.01 4.80
C THR A 123 -19.62 0.37 4.23
N LEU A 124 -20.35 0.80 3.20
CA LEU A 124 -20.25 2.17 2.68
C LEU A 124 -21.10 3.11 3.53
N ARG A 125 -20.56 4.28 3.85
CA ARG A 125 -21.31 5.37 4.50
C ARG A 125 -22.17 6.09 3.48
N ASP A 126 -23.29 6.65 3.94
CA ASP A 126 -24.10 7.58 3.13
C ASP A 126 -23.55 9.03 3.20
N GLU A 127 -22.34 9.21 2.67
CA GLU A 127 -21.67 10.51 2.64
C GLU A 127 -21.77 11.18 1.27
N ALA A 128 -21.72 12.51 1.24
CA ALA A 128 -21.80 13.27 -0.01
C ALA A 128 -20.72 12.86 -1.03
N VAL A 129 -19.52 12.54 -0.55
CA VAL A 129 -18.41 12.04 -1.39
C VAL A 129 -18.74 10.67 -2.01
N VAL A 130 -19.40 9.78 -1.27
CA VAL A 130 -19.81 8.46 -1.76
C VAL A 130 -20.92 8.63 -2.80
N ARG A 131 -21.94 9.45 -2.51
CA ARG A 131 -23.02 9.78 -3.45
C ARG A 131 -22.47 10.39 -4.75
N GLN A 132 -21.55 11.34 -4.64
CA GLN A 132 -20.90 11.96 -5.79
C GLN A 132 -20.08 10.95 -6.61
N LEU A 133 -19.40 10.00 -5.97
CA LEU A 133 -18.70 8.93 -6.66
C LEU A 133 -19.65 7.98 -7.40
N TYR A 134 -20.81 7.65 -6.83
CA TYR A 134 -21.83 6.87 -7.54
C TYR A 134 -22.43 7.64 -8.71
N GLU A 135 -22.67 8.94 -8.55
CA GLU A 135 -23.18 9.82 -9.62
C GLU A 135 -22.18 9.97 -10.76
N LYS A 136 -20.92 10.27 -10.47
CA LYS A 136 -19.83 10.37 -11.46
C LYS A 136 -19.47 9.00 -12.04
N GLY A 137 -19.56 7.95 -11.23
CA GLY A 137 -19.23 6.57 -11.55
C GLY A 137 -20.31 5.84 -12.34
N ARG A 138 -21.51 6.41 -12.49
CA ARG A 138 -22.56 5.93 -13.41
C ARG A 138 -22.01 5.98 -14.85
N GLY A 139 -21.37 4.88 -15.25
CA GLY A 139 -20.76 4.68 -16.55
C GLY A 139 -19.27 4.32 -16.52
N ALA A 140 -18.51 4.69 -15.47
CA ALA A 140 -17.05 4.49 -15.41
C ALA A 140 -16.64 3.02 -15.16
N HIS A 141 -17.46 2.25 -14.46
CA HIS A 141 -17.26 0.81 -14.22
C HIS A 141 -17.99 -0.11 -15.21
N ARG A 142 -18.35 0.40 -16.40
CA ARG A 142 -18.79 -0.47 -17.50
C ARG A 142 -17.56 -1.07 -18.20
N PRO A 143 -17.61 -2.32 -18.68
CA PRO A 143 -16.57 -2.88 -19.52
C PRO A 143 -16.18 -1.89 -20.63
N GLY A 144 -14.89 -1.58 -20.76
CA GLY A 144 -14.34 -0.64 -21.77
C GLY A 144 -14.17 0.82 -21.34
N ARG A 145 -14.71 1.28 -20.19
CA ARG A 145 -14.56 2.69 -19.75
C ARG A 145 -13.36 2.98 -18.85
N MET A 146 -12.77 1.95 -18.23
CA MET A 146 -11.57 2.10 -17.40
C MET A 146 -10.35 2.59 -18.22
N GLY A 147 -10.34 2.34 -19.52
CA GLY A 147 -9.29 2.81 -20.45
C GLY A 147 -9.18 4.34 -20.51
N HIS A 148 -10.28 5.08 -20.41
CA HIS A 148 -10.25 6.55 -20.43
C HIS A 148 -9.57 7.16 -19.20
N CYS A 149 -9.68 6.51 -18.04
CA CYS A 149 -9.01 6.96 -16.83
C CYS A 149 -7.49 6.79 -16.95
N LEU A 150 -7.04 5.70 -17.59
CA LEU A 150 -5.63 5.39 -17.81
C LEU A 150 -4.95 6.32 -18.83
N VAL A 151 -5.71 6.98 -19.71
CA VAL A 151 -5.17 7.99 -20.65
C VAL A 151 -4.49 9.15 -19.90
N CYS A 152 -5.05 9.59 -18.77
CA CYS A 152 -4.50 10.70 -17.98
C CYS A 152 -3.77 10.24 -16.70
N HIS A 153 -4.04 9.04 -16.21
CA HIS A 153 -3.55 8.55 -14.92
C HIS A 153 -2.67 7.29 -14.99
N GLY A 154 -2.40 6.76 -16.19
CA GLY A 154 -1.65 5.51 -16.40
C GLY A 154 -0.13 5.60 -16.26
N GLY A 155 0.43 6.72 -15.78
CA GLY A 155 1.88 6.86 -15.57
C GLY A 155 2.66 6.91 -16.89
N GLY A 156 2.49 8.01 -17.62
CA GLY A 156 3.21 8.27 -18.86
C GLY A 156 2.63 9.47 -19.59
N GLY A 157 2.85 10.67 -19.04
CA GLY A 157 2.77 11.88 -19.85
C GLY A 157 4.12 12.14 -20.53
N PRO A 158 4.17 12.86 -21.65
CA PRO A 158 5.43 13.43 -22.14
C PRO A 158 6.08 14.34 -21.09
#